data_AF-Q8GH82-F1
#
_entry.id   AF-Q8GH82-F1
#
_cell.length_a   1.000
_cell.length_b   1.000
_cell.length_c   1.000
_cell.angle_alpha   90.00
_cell.angle_beta   90.00
_cell.angle_gamma   90.00
#
_symmetry.space_group_name_H-M   'P 1'
#
loop_
_entity.id
_entity.type
_entity.pdbx_description
1 polymer ?
#
loop_
_entity_poly.entity_id
_entity_poly.type
_entity_poly.pdbx_seq_one_letter_code
_entity_poly.pdbx_strand_id
1 'polypeptide(L)'
;MAIPKLQAYALPESHDIPQNKVDWAFEPQRAALLIHDMQDYFVSFWGENCPMMEQVIANIAALRDYCKQHNIPVYYTAQPKEQSDEDRALLNDMWGPGLTRSPEQQKVVDRLT
;
A
#
# COMPACT_ATOMS: atom_id res chain seq x y z
N MET A 1 -0.38 -19.17 8.09
CA MET A 1 0.06 -19.32 6.69
C MET A 1 0.84 -18.08 6.26
N ALA A 2 1.70 -18.14 5.27
CA ALA A 2 2.40 -16.93 4.76
C ALA A 2 1.65 -16.36 3.55
N ILE A 3 1.80 -15.06 3.31
CA ILE A 3 1.34 -14.45 2.05
C ILE A 3 2.08 -15.18 0.91
N PRO A 4 1.37 -15.73 -0.10
CA PRO A 4 2.03 -16.42 -1.20
C PRO A 4 2.74 -15.41 -2.10
N LYS A 5 3.72 -15.89 -2.87
CA LYS A 5 4.27 -15.09 -3.98
C LYS A 5 3.16 -14.78 -4.98
N LEU A 6 3.01 -13.51 -5.32
CA LEU A 6 1.95 -13.01 -6.18
C LEU A 6 2.43 -12.97 -7.63
N GLN A 7 1.49 -13.13 -8.56
CA GLN A 7 1.75 -13.03 -9.99
C GLN A 7 1.32 -11.66 -10.49
N ALA A 8 2.19 -11.01 -11.26
CA ALA A 8 1.88 -9.74 -11.90
C ALA A 8 0.70 -9.89 -12.86
N TYR A 9 -0.09 -8.83 -12.96
CA TYR A 9 -1.21 -8.71 -13.90
C TYR A 9 -1.27 -7.30 -14.47
N ALA A 10 -2.07 -7.08 -15.51
CA ALA A 10 -2.26 -5.75 -16.08
C ALA A 10 -3.13 -4.89 -15.15
N LEU A 11 -2.66 -3.69 -14.78
CA LEU A 11 -3.49 -2.76 -14.02
C LEU A 11 -4.73 -2.39 -14.82
N PRO A 12 -5.90 -2.28 -14.17
CA PRO A 12 -7.14 -1.94 -14.85
C PRO A 12 -7.07 -0.54 -15.45
N GLU A 13 -7.69 -0.37 -16.61
CA GLU A 13 -7.91 0.93 -17.23
C GLU A 13 -9.29 1.48 -16.86
N SER A 14 -9.56 2.72 -17.25
CA SER A 14 -10.84 3.39 -16.93
C SER A 14 -12.07 2.62 -17.43
N HIS A 15 -11.94 1.82 -18.49
CA HIS A 15 -13.03 1.01 -19.03
C HIS A 15 -13.26 -0.32 -18.28
N ASP A 16 -12.29 -0.77 -17.48
CA ASP A 16 -12.40 -1.97 -16.63
C ASP A 16 -13.08 -1.66 -15.29
N ILE A 17 -13.16 -0.38 -14.91
CA ILE A 17 -13.74 0.05 -13.64
C ILE A 17 -15.27 -0.03 -13.74
N PRO A 18 -15.95 -0.73 -12.81
CA PRO A 18 -17.40 -0.82 -12.82
C PRO A 18 -18.05 0.55 -12.59
N GLN A 19 -19.24 0.74 -13.15
CA GLN A 19 -19.99 1.98 -12.95
C GLN A 19 -20.28 2.21 -11.46
N ASN A 20 -19.89 3.38 -10.96
CA ASN A 20 -20.19 3.79 -9.59
C ASN A 20 -21.69 3.98 -9.37
N LYS A 21 -22.16 3.65 -8.16
CA LYS A 21 -23.54 3.88 -7.73
C LYS A 21 -23.79 5.29 -7.19
N VAL A 22 -22.73 6.01 -6.85
CA VAL A 22 -22.77 7.33 -6.23
C VAL A 22 -21.98 8.32 -7.08
N ASP A 23 -22.44 9.56 -7.10
CA ASP A 23 -21.84 10.65 -7.89
C ASP A 23 -21.02 11.60 -7.00
N TRP A 24 -20.25 11.05 -6.05
CA TRP A 24 -19.43 11.88 -5.17
C TRP A 24 -18.33 12.58 -5.97
N ALA A 25 -18.37 13.91 -5.95
CA ALA A 25 -17.32 14.73 -6.53
C ALA A 25 -16.08 14.74 -5.61
N PHE A 26 -14.90 14.72 -6.22
CA PHE A 26 -13.66 14.91 -5.49
C PHE A 26 -13.51 16.39 -5.08
N GLU A 27 -13.46 16.64 -3.78
CA GLU A 27 -13.29 17.97 -3.20
C GLU A 27 -11.96 18.02 -2.41
N PRO A 28 -10.88 18.62 -2.95
CA PRO A 28 -9.56 18.64 -2.32
C PRO A 28 -9.56 19.06 -0.84
N GLN A 29 -10.39 20.05 -0.49
CA GLN A 29 -10.48 20.61 0.87
C GLN A 29 -11.08 19.63 1.89
N ARG A 30 -11.72 18.55 1.42
CA ARG A 30 -12.38 17.52 2.24
C ARG A 30 -11.73 16.15 2.05
N ALA A 31 -10.69 16.07 1.24
CA ALA A 31 -10.00 14.84 0.92
C ALA A 31 -8.77 14.64 1.80
N ALA A 32 -8.35 13.39 1.90
CA ALA A 32 -7.02 12.99 2.36
C ALA A 32 -6.55 11.82 1.50
N LEU A 33 -5.25 11.71 1.29
CA LEU A 33 -4.63 10.54 0.65
C LEU A 33 -4.12 9.60 1.73
N LEU A 34 -4.56 8.35 1.71
CA LEU A 34 -4.02 7.28 2.55
C LEU A 34 -3.12 6.38 1.70
N ILE A 35 -1.81 6.39 1.96
CA ILE A 35 -0.86 5.44 1.38
C ILE A 35 -0.81 4.24 2.33
N HIS A 36 -1.58 3.22 1.98
CA HIS A 36 -1.84 2.09 2.87
C HIS A 36 -0.81 0.97 2.70
N ASP A 37 -0.03 0.69 3.75
CA ASP A 37 0.86 -0.47 3.89
C ASP A 37 1.84 -0.66 2.72
N MET A 38 2.30 0.45 2.12
CA MET A 38 3.32 0.43 1.05
C MET A 38 4.73 0.23 1.61
N GLN A 39 4.90 -0.78 2.46
CA GLN A 39 6.17 -1.18 3.06
C GLN A 39 6.90 -2.18 2.17
N ASP A 40 8.23 -2.16 2.17
CA ASP A 40 9.06 -3.10 1.40
C ASP A 40 8.66 -4.56 1.64
N TYR A 41 8.25 -4.90 2.87
CA TYR A 41 7.76 -6.23 3.24
C TYR A 41 6.60 -6.68 2.36
N PHE A 42 5.55 -5.86 2.22
CA PHE A 42 4.36 -6.20 1.44
C PHE A 42 4.61 -6.14 -0.06
N VAL A 43 5.43 -5.18 -0.49
CA VAL A 43 5.80 -5.02 -1.90
C VAL A 43 6.66 -6.20 -2.39
N SER A 44 7.50 -6.77 -1.52
CA SER A 44 8.39 -7.89 -1.87
C SER A 44 7.66 -9.16 -2.34
N PHE A 45 6.40 -9.38 -1.94
CA PHE A 45 5.62 -10.55 -2.36
C PHE A 45 5.32 -10.59 -3.86
N TRP A 46 5.46 -9.46 -4.56
CA TRP A 46 5.32 -9.37 -6.03
C TRP A 46 6.59 -9.76 -6.77
N GLY A 47 7.68 -10.05 -6.05
CA GLY A 47 8.99 -10.35 -6.61
C GLY A 47 9.80 -9.09 -6.94
N GLU A 48 11.10 -9.30 -7.16
CA GLU A 48 12.01 -8.24 -7.58
C GLU A 48 11.68 -7.76 -9.00
N ASN A 49 11.81 -6.45 -9.24
CA ASN A 49 11.64 -5.82 -10.56
C ASN A 49 10.29 -6.14 -11.24
N CYS A 50 9.20 -6.19 -10.46
CA CYS A 50 7.85 -6.40 -11.00
C CYS A 50 7.35 -5.12 -11.71
N PRO A 51 7.19 -5.10 -13.05
CA PRO A 51 6.83 -3.89 -13.78
C PRO A 51 5.46 -3.32 -13.38
N MET A 52 4.51 -4.20 -13.04
CA MET A 52 3.20 -3.78 -12.53
C MET A 52 3.32 -3.05 -11.20
N MET A 53 4.17 -3.52 -10.28
CA MET A 53 4.36 -2.87 -8.99
C MET A 53 5.15 -1.56 -9.12
N GLU A 54 6.10 -1.48 -10.04
CA GLU A 54 6.75 -0.21 -10.41
C GLU A 54 5.75 0.82 -10.91
N GLN A 55 4.79 0.40 -11.75
CA GLN A 55 3.71 1.26 -12.22
C GLN A 55 2.77 1.70 -11.08
N VAL A 56 2.42 0.80 -10.15
CA VAL A 56 1.64 1.17 -8.96
C VAL A 56 2.37 2.22 -8.12
N ILE A 57 3.65 2.02 -7.84
CA ILE A 57 4.46 2.97 -7.07
C ILE A 57 4.55 4.31 -7.79
N ALA A 58 4.74 4.32 -9.11
CA ALA A 58 4.76 5.54 -9.91
C ALA A 58 3.43 6.30 -9.85
N ASN A 59 2.30 5.60 -9.95
CA ASN A 59 0.97 6.20 -9.86
C ASN A 59 0.71 6.79 -8.47
N ILE A 60 1.10 6.09 -7.39
CA ILE A 60 0.96 6.59 -6.02
C ILE A 60 1.85 7.81 -5.80
N ALA A 61 3.08 7.81 -6.32
CA ALA A 61 3.97 8.97 -6.25
C ALA A 61 3.35 10.20 -6.93
N ALA A 62 2.78 10.03 -8.12
CA ALA A 62 2.07 11.10 -8.83
C ALA A 62 0.87 11.64 -8.03
N LEU A 63 0.06 10.75 -7.43
CA LEU A 63 -1.06 11.13 -6.58
C LEU A 63 -0.60 11.88 -5.32
N ARG A 64 0.48 11.41 -4.68
CA ARG A 64 1.08 12.08 -3.52
C ARG A 64 1.56 13.47 -3.87
N ASP A 65 2.25 13.62 -4.99
CA ASP A 65 2.77 14.91 -5.44
C ASP A 65 1.64 15.89 -5.76
N TYR A 66 0.56 15.42 -6.42
CA TYR A 66 -0.68 16.18 -6.59
C TYR A 66 -1.27 16.61 -5.23
N CYS A 67 -1.40 15.68 -4.28
CA CYS A 67 -1.95 15.98 -2.96
C CYS A 67 -1.11 17.04 -2.22
N LYS A 68 0.22 16.94 -2.27
CA LYS A 68 1.13 17.93 -1.69
C LYS A 68 0.96 19.30 -2.35
N GLN A 69 0.83 19.38 -3.67
CA GLN A 69 0.62 20.64 -4.40
C GLN A 69 -0.72 21.31 -4.06
N HIS A 70 -1.74 20.52 -3.72
CA HIS A 70 -3.09 20.99 -3.44
C HIS A 70 -3.43 21.09 -1.94
N ASN A 71 -2.43 20.96 -1.05
CA ASN A 71 -2.60 20.97 0.42
C ASN A 71 -3.56 19.88 0.94
N ILE A 72 -3.65 18.75 0.24
CA ILE A 72 -4.41 17.59 0.68
C ILE A 72 -3.52 16.80 1.65
N PRO A 73 -3.98 16.50 2.88
CA PRO A 73 -3.22 15.70 3.83
C PRO A 73 -2.86 14.32 3.27
N VAL A 74 -1.61 13.90 3.49
CA VAL A 74 -1.13 12.56 3.14
C VAL A 74 -0.81 11.80 4.41
N TYR A 75 -1.46 10.65 4.60
CA TYR A 75 -1.26 9.74 5.72
C TYR A 75 -0.66 8.43 5.23
N TYR A 76 0.13 7.80 6.10
CA TYR A 76 0.73 6.49 5.84
C TYR A 76 0.30 5.52 6.92
N THR A 77 0.00 4.28 6.54
CA THR A 77 -0.02 3.16 7.48
C THR A 77 1.22 2.32 7.28
N ALA A 78 1.76 1.85 8.39
CA ALA A 78 2.89 0.96 8.40
C ALA A 78 2.79 0.06 9.63
N GLN A 79 2.88 -1.25 9.43
CA GLN A 79 3.02 -2.18 10.54
C GLN A 79 4.33 -1.92 11.27
N PRO A 80 4.33 -1.94 12.61
CA PRO A 80 5.55 -1.77 13.39
C PRO A 80 6.50 -2.96 13.21
N LYS A 81 7.79 -2.72 13.44
CA LYS A 81 8.86 -3.75 13.35
C LYS A 81 8.62 -4.88 14.34
N GLU A 82 8.30 -4.52 15.57
CA GLU A 82 8.07 -5.46 16.65
C GLU A 82 6.58 -5.42 16.99
N GLN A 83 5.97 -6.60 17.07
CA GLN A 83 4.61 -6.79 17.57
C GLN A 83 4.67 -7.93 18.58
N SER A 84 4.17 -7.67 19.79
CA SER A 84 4.00 -8.70 20.81
C SER A 84 2.96 -9.73 20.35
N ASP A 85 2.96 -10.93 20.96
CA ASP A 85 1.93 -11.93 20.65
C ASP A 85 0.53 -11.43 21.06
N GLU A 86 0.44 -10.59 22.08
CA GLU A 86 -0.81 -9.95 22.51
C GLU A 86 -1.32 -8.92 21.51
N ASP A 87 -0.46 -8.06 20.98
CA ASP A 87 -0.84 -7.05 19.97
C ASP A 87 -1.17 -7.69 18.62
N ARG A 88 -0.43 -8.74 18.27
CA ARG A 88 -0.61 -9.45 17.00
C ARG A 88 -1.80 -10.40 17.04
N ALA A 89 -2.04 -11.04 18.19
CA ALA A 89 -3.19 -11.90 18.47
C ALA A 89 -3.51 -12.86 17.31
N LEU A 90 -4.75 -12.85 16.82
CA LEU A 90 -5.26 -13.76 15.78
C LEU A 90 -4.58 -13.58 14.40
N LEU A 91 -3.80 -12.50 14.19
CA LEU A 91 -2.99 -12.38 12.97
C LEU A 91 -1.90 -13.46 12.92
N ASN A 92 -1.45 -13.99 14.07
CA ASN A 92 -0.49 -15.09 14.11
C ASN A 92 -1.05 -16.37 13.47
N ASP A 93 -2.30 -16.69 13.74
CA ASP A 93 -2.95 -17.91 13.22
C ASP A 93 -3.04 -17.86 11.68
N MET A 94 -3.41 -16.69 11.15
CA MET A 94 -3.62 -16.50 9.71
C MET A 94 -2.31 -16.25 8.95
N TRP A 95 -1.46 -15.37 9.46
CA TRP A 95 -0.32 -14.78 8.73
C TRP A 95 1.05 -15.13 9.33
N GLY A 96 1.08 -15.92 10.41
CA GLY A 96 2.30 -16.12 11.22
C GLY A 96 2.74 -14.81 11.87
N PRO A 97 4.00 -14.69 12.33
CA PRO A 97 4.54 -13.48 12.96
C PRO A 97 4.76 -12.29 12.01
N GLY A 98 4.53 -12.47 10.70
CA GLY A 98 4.52 -11.39 9.72
C GLY A 98 5.83 -10.60 9.62
N LEU A 99 5.68 -9.27 9.53
CA LEU A 99 6.79 -8.31 9.36
C LEU A 99 7.84 -8.39 10.47
N THR A 100 7.47 -8.86 11.67
CA THR A 100 8.41 -9.01 12.79
C THR A 100 9.54 -10.00 12.51
N ARG A 101 9.40 -10.89 11.51
CA ARG A 101 10.50 -11.73 11.02
C ARG A 101 11.45 -11.05 10.05
N SER A 102 11.07 -9.89 9.51
CA SER A 102 11.82 -9.12 8.51
C SER A 102 11.79 -7.63 8.85
N PRO A 103 12.27 -7.22 10.04
CA PRO A 103 12.19 -5.82 10.52
C PRO A 103 12.94 -4.82 9.62
N GLU A 104 13.90 -5.29 8.82
CA GLU A 104 14.59 -4.51 7.81
C GLU A 104 13.67 -4.03 6.68
N GLN A 105 12.60 -4.79 6.38
CA GLN A 105 11.63 -4.50 5.32
C GLN A 105 10.44 -3.65 5.81
N GLN A 106 10.55 -3.07 7.01
CA GLN A 106 9.48 -2.26 7.60
C GLN A 106 9.28 -0.91 6.92
N LYS A 107 10.28 -0.39 6.22
CA LYS A 107 10.22 0.95 5.67
C LYS A 107 9.16 1.03 4.58
N VAL A 108 8.50 2.18 4.51
CA VAL A 108 7.74 2.55 3.31
C VAL A 108 8.73 2.66 2.15
N VAL A 109 8.35 2.18 0.97
CA VAL A 109 9.19 2.23 -0.23
C VAL A 109 9.72 3.65 -0.43
N ASP A 110 11.04 3.80 -0.61
CA ASP A 110 11.74 5.10 -0.66
C ASP A 110 11.12 6.08 -1.68
N ARG A 111 10.61 5.57 -2.81
CA ARG A 111 9.95 6.38 -3.85
C ARG A 111 8.66 7.07 -3.38
N LEU A 112 8.06 6.61 -2.28
CA LEU A 112 6.82 7.11 -1.71
C LEU A 112 7.00 7.97 -0.47
N THR A 113 8.21 8.12 0.05
CA THR A 113 8.53 9.07 1.13
C THR A 113 8.95 10.44 0.62
#